data_AF-A0A061J3V1-F1
#
_entry.id   AF-A0A061J3V1-F1
#
_cell.length_a   1.000
_cell.length_b   1.000
_cell.length_c   1.000
_cell.angle_alpha   90.00
_cell.angle_beta   90.00
_cell.angle_gamma   90.00
#
_symmetry.space_group_name_H-M   'P 1'
#
loop_
_entity.id
_entity.type
_entity.pdbx_description
1 polymer ?
#
loop_
_entity_poly.entity_id
_entity_poly.type
_entity_poly.pdbx_seq_one_letter_code
_entity_poly.pdbx_strand_id
1 'polypeptide(L)'
;MRKFDHQDKSTFLSGRKKVNLFPVISPSLMVADQTQLLLDSLSVLSPEGGAVDWLHVDVIDGHFALNMCFSPDMVAALRRRLPHTFLDVH
;
A
#
# COMPACT_ATOMS: atom_id res chain seq x y z
N MET A 1 -19.44 -9.34 -3.31
CA MET A 1 -18.24 -10.19 -3.17
C MET A 1 -17.31 -9.51 -2.17
N ARG A 2 -16.75 -10.21 -1.19
CA ARG A 2 -16.01 -9.57 -0.09
C ARG A 2 -14.58 -9.26 -0.56
N LYS A 3 -14.27 -7.97 -0.83
CA LYS A 3 -12.91 -7.50 -1.11
C LYS A 3 -12.01 -7.74 0.12
N PHE A 4 -10.69 -7.82 -0.09
CA PHE A 4 -9.73 -7.87 1.01
C PHE A 4 -9.89 -6.62 1.88
N ASP A 5 -9.90 -6.83 3.20
CA ASP A 5 -9.92 -5.79 4.21
C ASP A 5 -8.94 -6.16 5.32
N HIS A 6 -7.86 -5.40 5.43
CA HIS A 6 -6.83 -5.59 6.44
C HIS A 6 -7.31 -5.44 7.89
N GLN A 7 -8.51 -4.89 8.11
CA GLN A 7 -9.14 -4.77 9.43
C GLN A 7 -10.04 -5.98 9.75
N ASP A 8 -10.44 -6.77 8.75
CA ASP A 8 -11.23 -7.99 8.89
C ASP A 8 -10.43 -9.23 8.47
N LYS A 9 -9.87 -9.94 9.46
CA LYS A 9 -9.12 -11.19 9.26
C LYS A 9 -9.89 -12.28 8.52
N SER A 10 -11.22 -12.23 8.49
CA SER A 10 -12.02 -13.20 7.73
C SER A 10 -11.89 -13.04 6.21
N THR A 11 -11.39 -11.88 5.75
CA THR A 11 -11.11 -11.59 4.34
C THR A 11 -9.74 -12.06 3.87
N PHE A 12 -8.85 -12.47 4.78
CA PHE A 12 -7.47 -12.76 4.45
C PHE A 12 -7.39 -14.01 3.57
N LEU A 13 -6.55 -13.93 2.54
CA LEU A 13 -6.28 -15.06 1.67
C LEU A 13 -5.61 -16.18 2.49
N SER A 14 -6.00 -17.42 2.22
CA SER A 14 -5.44 -18.60 2.86
C SER A 14 -5.19 -19.67 1.81
N GLY A 15 -3.97 -20.22 1.79
CA GLY A 15 -3.66 -21.38 0.94
C GLY A 15 -4.48 -22.63 1.27
N ARG A 16 -5.22 -22.63 2.39
CA ARG A 16 -6.12 -23.74 2.78
C ARG A 16 -7.51 -23.65 2.16
N LYS A 17 -7.93 -22.47 1.67
CA LYS A 17 -9.27 -22.24 1.11
C LYS A 17 -9.15 -21.90 -0.37
N LYS A 18 -9.87 -22.63 -1.23
CA LYS A 18 -10.04 -22.20 -2.63
C LYS A 18 -10.96 -20.99 -2.67
N VAL A 19 -10.43 -19.87 -3.11
CA VAL A 19 -11.16 -18.63 -3.38
C VAL A 19 -10.79 -18.14 -4.77
N ASN A 20 -11.70 -17.39 -5.41
CA ASN A 20 -11.37 -16.68 -6.63
C ASN A 20 -10.42 -15.53 -6.29
N LEU A 21 -9.32 -15.43 -7.04
CA LEU A 21 -8.39 -14.32 -6.93
C LEU A 21 -8.85 -13.18 -7.81
N PHE A 22 -8.62 -11.96 -7.33
CA PHE A 22 -8.89 -10.74 -8.06
C PHE A 22 -7.59 -9.97 -8.22
N PRO A 23 -7.40 -9.26 -9.35
CA PRO A 23 -6.28 -8.36 -9.49
C PRO A 23 -6.37 -7.29 -8.41
N VAL A 24 -5.20 -6.96 -7.86
CA VAL A 24 -5.01 -5.86 -6.90
C VAL A 24 -4.11 -4.85 -7.57
N ILE A 25 -4.49 -3.58 -7.51
CA ILE A 25 -3.63 -2.48 -7.95
C ILE A 25 -3.02 -1.81 -6.71
N SER A 26 -1.68 -1.86 -6.62
CA SER A 26 -0.89 -1.33 -5.50
C SER A 26 0.27 -0.49 -6.05
N PRO A 27 0.07 0.81 -6.32
CA PRO A 27 1.13 1.67 -6.85
C PRO A 27 2.30 1.80 -5.86
N SER A 28 3.53 1.74 -6.35
CA SER A 28 4.71 1.99 -5.51
C SER A 28 4.87 3.49 -5.24
N LEU A 29 4.94 3.84 -3.96
CA LEU A 29 5.19 5.20 -3.52
C LEU A 29 6.62 5.66 -3.80
N MET A 30 7.55 4.75 -4.13
CA MET A 30 8.94 5.10 -4.48
C MET A 30 9.01 5.99 -5.72
N VAL A 31 8.07 5.85 -6.65
CA VAL A 31 8.05 6.60 -7.92
C VAL A 31 7.13 7.83 -7.89
N ALA A 32 6.49 8.13 -6.76
CA ALA A 32 5.67 9.32 -6.60
C ALA A 32 6.51 10.61 -6.54
N ASP A 33 5.88 11.78 -6.72
CA ASP A 33 6.52 13.05 -6.40
C ASP A 33 6.72 13.14 -4.87
N GLN A 34 7.97 12.96 -4.44
CA GLN A 34 8.32 12.93 -3.02
C GLN A 34 8.05 14.26 -2.30
N THR A 35 7.98 15.37 -3.04
CA THR A 35 7.62 16.68 -2.47
C THR A 35 6.12 16.78 -2.15
N GLN A 36 5.31 15.91 -2.76
CA GLN A 36 3.86 15.90 -2.69
C GLN A 36 3.29 14.51 -2.35
N LEU A 37 4.08 13.66 -1.69
CA LEU A 37 3.77 12.24 -1.49
C LEU A 37 2.35 11.96 -0.98
N LEU A 38 1.87 12.76 -0.01
CA LEU A 38 0.51 12.61 0.52
C LEU A 38 -0.57 12.97 -0.52
N LEU A 39 -0.35 14.02 -1.32
CA LEU A 39 -1.29 14.44 -2.36
C LEU A 39 -1.36 13.40 -3.47
N ASP A 40 -0.22 12.88 -3.93
CA ASP A 40 -0.16 11.80 -4.92
C ASP A 40 -0.86 10.54 -4.40
N SER A 41 -0.61 10.17 -3.14
CA SER A 41 -1.28 9.04 -2.49
C SER A 41 -2.80 9.22 -2.45
N LEU A 42 -3.28 10.40 -2.10
CA LEU A 42 -4.72 10.70 -2.07
C LEU A 42 -5.33 10.72 -3.48
N SER A 43 -4.58 11.21 -4.47
CA SER A 43 -5.00 11.25 -5.87
C SER A 43 -5.29 9.85 -6.39
N VAL A 44 -4.33 8.91 -6.28
CA VAL A 44 -4.52 7.53 -6.79
C VAL A 44 -5.59 6.75 -6.02
N LEU A 45 -5.83 7.08 -4.75
CA LEU A 45 -6.91 6.50 -3.95
C LEU A 45 -8.29 7.06 -4.32
N SER A 46 -8.36 8.21 -5.00
CA SER A 46 -9.63 8.83 -5.39
C SER A 46 -10.29 8.09 -6.55
N PRO A 47 -11.62 8.20 -6.72
CA PRO A 47 -12.32 7.66 -7.88
C PRO A 47 -11.74 8.13 -9.22
N GLU A 48 -11.30 9.39 -9.28
CA GLU A 48 -10.73 10.03 -10.47
C GLU A 48 -9.30 9.54 -10.76
N GLY A 49 -8.51 9.24 -9.73
CA GLY A 49 -7.15 8.70 -9.87
C GLY A 49 -7.08 7.18 -10.02
N GLY A 50 -8.23 6.49 -10.10
CA GLY A 50 -8.31 5.06 -10.41
C GLY A 50 -8.77 4.17 -9.27
N ALA A 51 -9.05 4.73 -8.09
CA ALA A 51 -9.54 4.00 -6.90
C ALA A 51 -8.71 2.74 -6.60
N VAL A 52 -7.38 2.92 -6.53
CA VAL A 52 -6.44 1.80 -6.30
C VAL A 52 -6.75 1.09 -4.99
N ASP A 53 -6.49 -0.21 -4.94
CA ASP A 53 -6.85 -1.01 -3.78
C ASP A 53 -5.89 -0.72 -2.60
N TRP A 54 -4.58 -0.70 -2.87
CA TRP A 54 -3.52 -0.59 -1.86
C TRP A 54 -2.50 0.48 -2.23
N LEU A 55 -1.62 0.83 -1.28
CA LEU A 55 -0.39 1.59 -1.56
C LEU A 55 0.82 0.74 -1.19
N HIS A 56 1.75 0.59 -2.14
CA HIS A 56 2.96 -0.19 -1.94
C HIS A 56 4.09 0.69 -1.40
N VAL A 57 4.76 0.24 -0.35
CA VAL A 57 5.80 1.01 0.35
C VAL A 57 7.05 0.14 0.49
N ASP A 58 8.08 0.48 -0.26
CA ASP A 58 9.37 -0.22 -0.23
C ASP A 58 10.29 0.37 0.87
N VAL A 59 10.57 -0.42 1.90
CA VAL A 59 11.54 -0.07 2.96
C VAL A 59 12.90 -0.66 2.59
N ILE A 60 13.87 0.21 2.32
CA ILE A 60 15.21 -0.21 1.87
C ILE A 60 16.28 0.34 2.80
N ASP A 61 17.14 -0.55 3.31
CA ASP A 61 18.10 -0.29 4.39
C ASP A 61 19.53 0.03 3.90
N GLY A 62 19.77 0.07 2.59
CA GLY A 62 21.09 0.26 2.00
C GLY A 62 22.05 -0.94 2.10
N HIS A 63 21.68 -2.01 2.81
CA HIS A 63 22.48 -3.22 2.98
C HIS A 63 22.00 -4.35 2.08
N PHE A 64 20.69 -4.61 2.07
CA PHE A 64 20.10 -5.66 1.23
C PHE A 64 20.04 -5.24 -0.23
N ALA A 65 19.65 -3.98 -0.48
CA ALA A 65 19.72 -3.36 -1.79
C ALA A 65 20.52 -2.06 -1.68
N LEU A 66 21.29 -1.73 -2.72
CA LEU A 66 22.15 -0.55 -2.80
C LEU A 66 21.34 0.72 -3.10
N ASN A 67 20.31 0.96 -2.30
CA ASN A 67 19.44 2.14 -2.34
C ASN A 67 18.97 2.47 -0.91
N MET A 68 18.57 3.71 -0.66
CA MET A 68 17.87 4.12 0.56
C MET A 68 16.56 4.80 0.16
N CYS A 69 15.43 4.25 0.62
CA CYS A 69 14.10 4.76 0.29
C CYS A 69 13.34 5.14 1.56
N PHE A 70 12.25 4.45 1.88
CA PHE A 70 11.44 4.77 3.06
C PHE A 70 11.99 4.13 4.32
N SER A 71 11.80 4.83 5.44
CA SER A 71 12.04 4.30 6.77
C SER A 71 10.72 3.85 7.43
N PRO A 72 10.77 3.06 8.52
CA PRO A 72 9.59 2.75 9.31
C PRO A 72 8.82 4.00 9.79
N ASP A 73 9.50 5.12 10.00
CA ASP A 73 8.86 6.39 10.39
C ASP A 73 7.96 6.96 9.29
N MET A 74 8.34 6.77 8.01
CA MET A 74 7.47 7.13 6.89
C MET A 74 6.20 6.28 6.89
N VAL A 75 6.32 4.96 7.07
CA VAL A 75 5.16 4.06 7.16
C VAL A 75 4.22 4.48 8.29
N ALA A 76 4.79 4.82 9.46
CA ALA A 76 4.01 5.33 10.59
C ALA A 76 3.31 6.66 10.28
N ALA A 77 3.98 7.58 9.56
CA ALA A 77 3.39 8.84 9.11
C ALA A 77 2.24 8.62 8.12
N LEU A 78 2.43 7.72 7.14
CA LEU A 78 1.39 7.33 6.19
C LEU A 78 0.19 6.73 6.92
N ARG A 79 0.37 5.80 7.86
CA ARG A 79 -0.74 5.21 8.65
C ARG A 79 -1.54 6.27 9.40
N ARG A 80 -0.88 7.29 10.00
CA ARG A 80 -1.59 8.39 10.69
C ARG A 80 -2.45 9.21 9.73
N ARG A 81 -2.02 9.38 8.48
CA ARG A 81 -2.73 10.17 7.46
C ARG A 81 -3.76 9.35 6.67
N LEU A 82 -3.53 8.05 6.52
CA LEU A 82 -4.31 7.12 5.72
C LEU A 82 -4.76 5.92 6.59
N PRO A 83 -5.64 6.14 7.59
CA PRO A 83 -5.96 5.14 8.61
C PRO A 83 -6.67 3.89 8.08
N HIS A 84 -7.33 3.99 6.91
CA HIS A 84 -8.10 2.90 6.30
C HIS A 84 -7.46 2.32 5.04
N THR A 85 -6.39 2.93 4.55
CA THR A 85 -5.68 2.40 3.39
C THR A 85 -4.83 1.20 3.82
N PHE A 86 -4.84 0.13 3.05
CA PHE A 86 -3.87 -0.94 3.25
C PHE A 86 -2.51 -0.49 2.72
N LEU A 87 -1.50 -0.52 3.60
CA LEU A 87 -0.13 -0.24 3.25
C LEU A 87 0.55 -1.59 3.06
N ASP A 88 0.83 -1.92 1.81
CA ASP A 88 1.55 -3.12 1.40
C ASP A 88 3.04 -2.84 1.54
N VAL A 89 3.59 -3.17 2.70
CA VAL A 89 4.98 -2.86 3.04
C VAL A 89 5.88 -4.02 2.61
N HIS A 90 6.83 -3.70 1.73
CA HIS A 90 7.87 -4.60 1.26
C HIS A 90 9.19 -4.28 1.95
#